data_AF-A0A381YPR1-F1
#
_entry.id   AF-A0A381YPR1-F1
#
_cell.length_a   1.000
_cell.length_b   1.000
_cell.length_c   1.000
_cell.angle_alpha   90.00
_cell.angle_beta   90.00
_cell.angle_gamma   90.00
#
_symmetry.space_group_name_H-M   'P 1'
#
loop_
_entity.id
_entity.type
_entity.pdbx_description
1 polymer ?
#
loop_
_entity_poly.entity_id
_entity_poly.type
_entity_poly.pdbx_seq_one_letter_code
_entity_poly.pdbx_strand_id
1 'polypeptide(L)'
;VKQFSFITKLVLSFGLLSTVQAAGPDDSFIQAYSLIAQADNLSRLGQKNSAIQKYRQARNDLAALQSGYPDWNAAVVSFRIKYLDQKLKEIGAEAPEDVKATLDKPPTLDPAAARREIAILKRKVESLENSIVIKDAKLKEALSAVPSPEETKQLAKLESNLSDLRQENTNLKGAIDKATAQLKGANAGLAKATAENEKAQANLAKVQADAKKTREAFEQSQQEVKSAKAQANNRQAKRLEKQLADNQESLEKTEKELASLKTTNKSLESELKSFRKGNREKELQTEVEA
;
A
#
# COMPACT_ATOMS: atom_id res chain seq x y z
N VAL A 1 -57.92 26.70 -9.92
CA VAL A 1 -57.21 27.48 -10.96
C VAL A 1 -56.21 26.53 -11.60
N LYS A 2 -56.63 25.80 -12.65
CA LYS A 2 -56.39 26.02 -14.10
C LYS A 2 -54.93 25.81 -14.53
N GLN A 3 -54.82 24.90 -15.50
CA GLN A 3 -53.66 24.30 -16.16
C GLN A 3 -52.93 25.31 -17.08
N PHE A 4 -51.71 24.98 -17.52
CA PHE A 4 -51.27 24.90 -18.94
C PHE A 4 -49.75 25.12 -19.12
N SER A 5 -49.10 24.12 -19.70
CA SER A 5 -47.83 24.20 -20.43
C SER A 5 -48.07 24.93 -21.76
N PHE A 6 -47.16 25.80 -22.24
CA PHE A 6 -47.00 26.04 -23.68
C PHE A 6 -45.60 26.55 -24.06
N ILE A 7 -45.01 25.84 -25.00
CA ILE A 7 -43.77 26.09 -25.74
C ILE A 7 -43.99 27.24 -26.71
N THR A 8 -43.07 28.21 -26.76
CA THR A 8 -42.96 29.15 -27.89
C THR A 8 -41.58 29.02 -28.53
N LYS A 9 -41.58 28.63 -29.80
CA LYS A 9 -40.40 28.52 -30.67
C LYS A 9 -39.90 29.93 -31.02
N LEU A 10 -38.60 30.17 -30.90
CA LEU A 10 -37.92 31.26 -31.60
C LEU A 10 -36.76 30.66 -32.39
N VAL A 11 -36.94 30.59 -33.70
CA VAL A 11 -35.88 30.31 -34.67
C VAL A 11 -35.15 31.63 -34.92
N LEU A 12 -33.88 31.71 -34.51
CA LEU A 12 -32.97 32.78 -34.94
C LEU A 12 -31.68 32.15 -35.48
N SER A 13 -31.67 31.99 -36.80
CA SER A 13 -30.55 32.23 -37.71
C SER A 13 -29.13 32.18 -37.12
N PHE A 14 -28.51 31.00 -37.03
CA PHE A 14 -27.06 30.90 -36.94
C PHE A 14 -26.51 30.84 -38.36
N GLY A 15 -26.06 31.99 -38.87
CA GLY A 15 -25.25 32.04 -40.07
C GLY A 15 -23.98 31.23 -39.81
N LEU A 16 -23.74 30.19 -40.62
CA LEU A 16 -22.42 29.59 -40.74
C LEU A 16 -21.47 30.65 -41.29
N LEU A 17 -20.84 31.41 -40.39
CA LEU A 17 -19.49 31.86 -40.62
C LEU A 17 -18.64 30.59 -40.66
N SER A 18 -18.35 30.11 -41.87
CA SER A 18 -17.21 29.23 -42.11
C SER A 18 -15.97 30.04 -41.76
N THR A 19 -15.63 30.08 -40.47
CA THR A 19 -14.27 30.36 -40.07
C THR A 19 -13.44 29.21 -40.61
N VAL A 20 -12.61 29.50 -41.63
CA VAL A 20 -11.43 28.69 -41.88
C VAL A 20 -10.67 28.74 -40.56
N GLN A 21 -10.84 27.70 -39.74
CA GLN A 21 -10.09 27.55 -38.52
C GLN A 21 -8.66 27.32 -39.00
N ALA A 22 -7.87 28.40 -38.97
CA ALA A 22 -6.44 28.30 -39.24
C ALA A 22 -5.90 27.21 -38.31
N ALA A 23 -5.26 26.20 -38.88
CA ALA A 23 -4.60 25.15 -38.13
C ALA A 23 -3.73 25.81 -37.05
N GLY A 24 -3.82 25.33 -35.82
CA GLY A 24 -3.01 25.86 -34.73
C GLY A 24 -1.51 25.72 -35.04
N PRO A 25 -0.63 26.39 -34.29
CA PRO A 25 0.81 26.30 -34.52
C PRO A 25 1.33 24.85 -34.41
N ASP A 26 0.75 24.05 -33.52
CA ASP A 26 1.07 22.62 -33.38
C ASP A 26 0.70 21.81 -34.63
N ASP A 27 -0.52 21.99 -35.16
CA ASP A 27 -1.00 21.29 -36.37
C ASP A 27 -0.18 21.70 -37.61
N SER A 28 0.12 22.99 -37.73
CA SER A 28 0.95 23.54 -38.81
C SER A 28 2.35 22.94 -38.80
N PHE A 29 2.93 22.74 -37.61
CA PHE A 29 4.22 22.09 -37.46
C PHE A 29 4.17 20.59 -37.80
N ILE A 30 3.13 19.87 -37.36
CA ILE A 30 2.95 18.45 -37.69
C ILE A 30 2.83 18.25 -39.21
N GLN A 31 2.07 19.13 -39.88
CA GLN A 31 1.93 19.10 -41.33
C GLN A 31 3.28 19.31 -42.04
N ALA A 32 4.04 20.32 -41.63
CA ALA A 32 5.38 20.55 -42.15
C ALA A 32 6.30 19.34 -41.91
N TYR A 33 6.26 18.73 -40.72
CA TYR A 33 7.07 17.56 -40.40
C TYR A 33 6.73 16.34 -41.28
N SER A 34 5.45 16.10 -41.55
CA SER A 34 5.01 15.06 -42.49
C SER A 34 5.56 15.28 -43.91
N LEU A 35 5.57 16.53 -44.38
CA LEU A 35 6.15 16.88 -45.68
C LEU A 35 7.66 16.65 -45.72
N ILE A 36 8.38 16.92 -44.62
CA ILE A 36 9.82 16.62 -44.50
C ILE A 36 10.05 15.11 -44.62
N ALA A 37 9.30 14.30 -43.87
CA ALA A 37 9.46 12.83 -43.91
C ALA A 37 9.17 12.26 -45.31
N GLN A 38 8.15 12.78 -46.00
CA GLN A 38 7.85 12.43 -47.39
C GLN A 38 9.01 12.82 -48.32
N ALA A 39 9.54 14.04 -48.17
CA ALA A 39 10.65 14.53 -48.97
C ALA A 39 11.94 13.71 -48.75
N ASP A 40 12.25 13.33 -47.51
CA ASP A 40 13.39 12.47 -47.17
C ASP A 40 13.26 11.09 -47.83
N ASN A 41 12.06 10.50 -47.81
CA ASN A 41 11.80 9.23 -48.49
C ASN A 41 11.94 9.36 -50.02
N LEU A 42 11.39 10.42 -50.62
CA LEU A 42 11.51 10.69 -52.07
C LEU A 42 12.97 10.92 -52.47
N SER A 43 13.73 11.63 -51.65
CA SER A 43 15.16 11.88 -51.86
C SER A 43 15.95 10.57 -51.85
N ARG A 44 15.67 9.69 -50.87
CA ARG A 44 16.26 8.34 -50.79
C ARG A 44 15.92 7.46 -51.99
N LEU A 45 14.73 7.60 -52.56
CA LEU A 45 14.28 6.88 -53.76
C LEU A 45 14.82 7.48 -55.07
N GLY A 46 15.68 8.50 -55.01
CA GLY A 46 16.26 9.17 -56.18
C GLY A 46 15.28 10.10 -56.91
N GLN A 47 14.08 10.34 -56.36
CA GLN A 47 13.06 11.21 -56.95
C GLN A 47 13.33 12.69 -56.62
N LYS A 48 14.44 13.21 -57.15
CA LYS A 48 14.99 14.54 -56.79
C LYS A 48 13.98 15.68 -56.92
N ASN A 49 13.31 15.81 -58.06
CA ASN A 49 12.36 16.90 -58.30
C ASN A 49 11.17 16.89 -57.34
N SER A 50 10.63 15.71 -57.04
CA SER A 50 9.52 15.54 -56.08
C SER A 50 9.95 15.85 -54.65
N ALA A 51 11.17 15.43 -54.26
CA ALA A 51 11.73 15.76 -52.95
C ALA A 51 11.96 17.27 -52.79
N ILE A 52 12.49 17.94 -53.82
CA ILE A 52 12.70 19.39 -53.83
C ILE A 52 11.40 20.15 -53.62
N GLN A 53 10.33 19.77 -54.34
CA GLN A 53 9.01 20.36 -54.19
C GLN A 53 8.50 20.25 -52.74
N LYS A 54 8.62 19.06 -52.14
CA LYS A 54 8.16 18.80 -50.77
C LYS A 54 9.00 19.51 -49.70
N TYR A 55 10.32 19.56 -49.85
CA TYR A 55 11.18 20.34 -48.96
C TYR A 55 10.89 21.84 -49.03
N ARG A 56 10.67 22.40 -50.24
CA ARG A 56 10.29 23.81 -50.39
C ARG A 56 8.95 24.12 -49.73
N GLN A 57 7.97 23.23 -49.87
CA GLN A 57 6.67 23.38 -49.22
C GLN A 57 6.81 23.38 -47.69
N ALA A 58 7.49 22.37 -47.11
CA ALA A 58 7.73 22.30 -45.67
C ALA A 58 8.48 23.52 -45.13
N ARG A 59 9.43 24.05 -45.91
CA ARG A 59 10.19 25.26 -45.55
C ARG A 59 9.31 26.49 -45.49
N ASN A 60 8.42 26.65 -46.47
CA ASN A 60 7.47 27.77 -46.50
C ASN A 60 6.48 27.68 -45.33
N ASP A 61 5.98 26.48 -45.02
CA ASP A 61 5.04 26.26 -43.90
C ASP A 61 5.70 26.59 -42.56
N LEU A 62 6.96 26.17 -42.35
CA LEU A 62 7.71 26.51 -41.13
C LEU A 62 8.07 27.99 -41.04
N ALA A 63 8.35 28.66 -42.17
CA ALA A 63 8.60 30.10 -42.19
C ALA A 63 7.32 30.90 -41.85
N ALA A 64 6.18 30.47 -42.39
CA ALA A 64 4.88 31.05 -42.05
C ALA A 64 4.54 30.85 -40.58
N LEU A 65 4.80 29.65 -40.04
CA LEU A 65 4.65 29.34 -38.62
C LEU A 65 5.55 30.22 -37.74
N GLN A 66 6.82 30.39 -38.10
CA GLN A 66 7.74 31.26 -37.38
C GLN A 66 7.30 32.72 -37.38
N SER A 67 6.72 33.20 -38.48
CA SER A 67 6.23 34.57 -38.59
C SER A 67 4.90 34.78 -37.86
N GLY A 68 4.00 33.79 -37.88
CA GLY A 68 2.68 33.88 -37.26
C GLY A 68 2.68 33.60 -35.77
N TYR A 69 3.64 32.78 -35.29
CA TYR A 69 3.78 32.38 -33.90
C TYR A 69 5.27 32.43 -33.47
N PRO A 70 5.86 33.64 -33.34
CA PRO A 70 7.31 33.79 -33.12
C PRO A 70 7.84 33.13 -31.86
N ASP A 71 7.04 33.08 -30.80
CA ASP A 71 7.43 32.50 -29.51
C ASP A 71 7.15 30.99 -29.42
N TRP A 72 6.42 30.41 -30.38
CA TRP A 72 6.07 29.00 -30.37
C TRP A 72 7.26 28.16 -30.85
N ASN A 73 7.91 27.44 -29.92
CA ASN A 73 9.00 26.50 -30.19
C ASN A 73 10.09 27.03 -31.15
N ALA A 74 10.44 28.32 -31.05
CA ALA A 74 11.29 29.04 -32.00
C ALA A 74 12.61 28.31 -32.34
N ALA A 75 13.25 27.71 -31.34
CA ALA A 75 14.48 26.94 -31.52
C ALA A 75 14.28 25.69 -32.40
N VAL A 76 13.16 24.98 -32.23
CA VAL A 76 12.83 23.77 -33.00
C VAL A 76 12.48 24.14 -34.44
N VAL A 77 11.66 25.17 -34.64
CA VAL A 77 11.29 25.65 -35.98
C VAL A 77 12.54 26.11 -36.75
N SER A 78 13.39 26.90 -36.12
CA SER A 78 14.65 27.37 -36.71
C SER A 78 15.59 26.20 -37.07
N PHE A 79 15.68 25.20 -36.19
CA PHE A 79 16.46 23.99 -36.47
C PHE A 79 15.95 23.24 -37.69
N ARG A 80 14.62 23.09 -37.84
CA ARG A 80 14.01 22.39 -38.99
C ARG A 80 14.15 23.16 -40.29
N ILE A 81 14.02 24.49 -40.26
CA ILE A 81 14.29 25.32 -41.44
C ILE A 81 15.75 25.13 -41.89
N LYS A 82 16.70 25.15 -40.95
CA LYS A 82 18.13 24.95 -41.25
C LYS A 82 18.42 23.56 -41.83
N TYR A 83 17.73 22.52 -41.34
CA TYR A 83 17.79 21.17 -41.93
C TYR A 83 17.28 21.15 -43.38
N LEU A 84 16.16 21.82 -43.65
CA LEU A 84 15.58 21.88 -44.99
C LEU A 84 16.46 22.64 -45.98
N ASP A 85 17.06 23.75 -45.55
CA ASP A 85 18.02 24.50 -46.35
C ASP A 85 19.22 23.63 -46.75
N GLN A 86 19.75 22.87 -45.79
CA GLN A 86 20.84 21.93 -46.03
C GLN A 86 20.44 20.83 -47.02
N LYS A 87 19.25 20.24 -46.86
CA LYS A 87 18.75 19.19 -47.76
C LYS A 87 18.50 19.69 -49.19
N LEU A 88 17.96 20.89 -49.33
CA LEU A 88 17.76 21.53 -50.64
C LEU A 88 19.09 21.83 -51.34
N LYS A 89 20.11 22.23 -50.58
CA LYS A 89 21.47 22.42 -51.10
C LYS A 89 22.10 21.09 -51.54
N GLU A 90 22.00 20.05 -50.73
CA GLU A 90 22.54 18.71 -51.03
C GLU A 90 21.95 18.09 -52.30
N ILE A 91 20.65 18.31 -52.56
CA ILE A 91 19.96 17.69 -53.70
C ILE A 91 20.10 18.49 -55.01
N GLY A 92 20.85 19.59 -55.00
CA GLY A 92 21.17 20.40 -56.18
C GLY A 92 20.05 21.34 -56.62
N ALA A 93 19.21 21.80 -55.68
CA ALA A 93 18.13 22.75 -55.96
C ALA A 93 18.62 24.21 -55.92
N GLU A 94 19.71 24.52 -56.62
CA GLU A 94 19.99 25.92 -57.00
C GLU A 94 18.96 26.36 -58.06
N ALA A 95 18.45 27.59 -57.92
CA ALA A 95 17.40 28.11 -58.77
C ALA A 95 17.88 28.17 -60.24
N PRO A 96 17.10 27.68 -61.22
CA PRO A 96 17.38 27.98 -62.62
C PRO A 96 16.95 29.42 -62.92
N GLU A 97 17.91 30.24 -63.35
CA GLU A 97 17.62 31.47 -64.09
C GLU A 97 16.93 31.14 -65.42
N ASP A 98 15.99 32.01 -65.78
CA ASP A 98 15.23 32.05 -67.02
C ASP A 98 16.08 31.82 -68.27
N VAL A 99 15.66 30.88 -69.12
CA VAL A 99 15.99 30.94 -70.56
C VAL A 99 14.68 31.01 -71.34
N LYS A 100 14.32 32.23 -71.72
CA LYS A 100 13.30 32.56 -72.71
C LYS A 100 13.65 31.88 -74.05
N ALA A 101 12.78 30.99 -74.52
CA ALA A 101 12.76 30.54 -75.91
C ALA A 101 11.98 31.54 -76.77
N THR A 102 12.64 32.19 -77.73
CA THR A 102 11.98 32.86 -78.86
C THR A 102 11.72 31.84 -79.96
N LEU A 103 10.44 31.57 -80.22
CA LEU A 103 9.91 30.84 -81.37
C LEU A 103 9.64 31.84 -82.51
N ASP A 104 10.23 31.60 -83.68
CA ASP A 104 9.79 32.24 -84.93
C ASP A 104 9.41 31.17 -85.98
N LYS A 105 8.13 31.24 -86.40
CA LYS A 105 7.50 31.01 -87.73
C LYS A 105 7.65 29.63 -88.44
N PRO A 106 6.59 29.10 -89.10
CA PRO A 106 6.50 27.67 -89.42
C PRO A 106 7.41 27.29 -90.59
N PRO A 107 8.10 26.13 -90.53
CA PRO A 107 8.95 25.70 -91.62
C PRO A 107 8.10 25.14 -92.76
N THR A 108 8.41 25.59 -93.98
CA THR A 108 8.22 24.78 -95.18
C THR A 108 8.73 23.36 -94.92
N LEU A 109 7.91 22.34 -95.20
CA LEU A 109 8.26 20.93 -95.00
C LEU A 109 9.48 20.55 -95.83
N ASP A 110 10.65 20.60 -95.20
CA ASP A 110 11.86 19.92 -95.67
C ASP A 110 11.62 18.40 -95.50
N PRO A 111 11.62 17.61 -96.58
CA PRO A 111 11.48 16.16 -96.51
C PRO A 111 12.54 15.48 -95.63
N ALA A 112 13.72 16.10 -95.47
CA ALA A 112 14.75 15.61 -94.55
C ALA A 112 14.40 15.91 -93.09
N ALA A 113 13.82 17.07 -92.79
CA ALA A 113 13.31 17.40 -91.45
C ALA A 113 12.16 16.48 -91.03
N ALA A 114 11.19 16.23 -91.93
CA ALA A 114 10.09 15.29 -91.68
C ALA A 114 10.59 13.86 -91.42
N ARG A 115 11.60 13.39 -92.16
CA ARG A 115 12.23 12.08 -91.93
C ARG A 115 12.95 12.00 -90.58
N ARG A 116 13.62 13.08 -90.15
CA ARG A 116 14.25 13.16 -88.82
C ARG A 116 13.21 13.13 -87.71
N GLU A 117 12.10 13.85 -87.88
CA GLU A 117 11.00 13.88 -86.91
C GLU A 117 10.33 12.50 -86.79
N ILE A 118 10.09 11.81 -87.90
CA ILE A 118 9.59 10.42 -87.90
C ILE A 118 10.57 9.49 -87.17
N ALA A 119 11.88 9.65 -87.37
CA ALA A 119 12.88 8.84 -86.66
C ALA A 119 12.89 9.12 -85.14
N ILE A 120 12.70 10.38 -84.73
CA ILE A 120 12.58 10.77 -83.32
C ILE A 120 11.30 10.20 -82.70
N LEU A 121 10.17 10.32 -83.40
CA LEU A 121 8.89 9.78 -82.95
C LEU A 121 8.94 8.26 -82.82
N LYS A 122 9.57 7.55 -83.77
CA LYS A 122 9.79 6.09 -83.67
C LYS A 122 10.58 5.71 -82.43
N ARG A 123 11.71 6.39 -82.17
CA ARG A 123 12.48 6.16 -80.93
C ARG A 123 11.67 6.46 -79.67
N LYS A 124 10.78 7.45 -79.72
CA LYS A 124 9.91 7.79 -78.60
C LYS A 124 8.83 6.74 -78.37
N VAL A 125 8.25 6.18 -79.43
CA VAL A 125 7.31 5.04 -79.35
C VAL A 125 8.03 3.84 -78.74
N GLU A 126 9.20 3.47 -79.24
CA GLU A 126 10.00 2.36 -78.71
C GLU A 126 10.40 2.59 -77.24
N SER A 127 10.76 3.82 -76.86
CA SER A 127 11.03 4.18 -75.46
C SER A 127 9.80 4.10 -74.57
N LEU A 128 8.61 4.48 -75.06
CA LEU A 128 7.37 4.42 -74.31
C LEU A 128 6.90 2.96 -74.15
N GLU A 129 7.03 2.15 -75.18
CA GLU A 129 6.76 0.70 -75.15
C GLU A 129 7.66 0.01 -74.12
N ASN A 130 8.97 0.30 -74.13
CA ASN A 130 9.90 -0.19 -73.10
C ASN A 130 9.51 0.28 -71.69
N SER A 131 9.06 1.54 -71.55
CA SER A 131 8.57 2.04 -70.26
C SER A 131 7.29 1.33 -69.79
N ILE A 132 6.41 0.91 -70.69
CA ILE A 132 5.19 0.16 -70.34
C ILE A 132 5.59 -1.22 -69.82
N VAL A 133 6.46 -1.93 -70.55
CA VAL A 133 6.94 -3.26 -70.12
C VAL A 133 7.59 -3.22 -68.74
N ILE A 134 8.45 -2.22 -68.47
CA ILE A 134 9.09 -2.06 -67.16
C ILE A 134 8.05 -1.73 -66.07
N LYS A 135 7.06 -0.89 -66.37
CA LYS A 135 6.00 -0.53 -65.41
C LYS A 135 5.09 -1.71 -65.11
N ASP A 136 4.74 -2.52 -66.10
CA ASP A 136 3.94 -3.73 -65.90
C ASP A 136 4.70 -4.78 -65.09
N ALA A 137 6.00 -4.94 -65.34
CA ALA A 137 6.87 -5.79 -64.52
C ALA A 137 6.92 -5.31 -63.07
N LYS A 138 7.11 -4.00 -62.84
CA LYS A 138 7.12 -3.40 -61.50
C LYS A 138 5.76 -3.47 -60.82
N LEU A 139 4.67 -3.35 -61.57
CA LEU A 139 3.30 -3.50 -61.04
C LEU A 139 3.07 -4.95 -60.61
N LYS A 140 3.47 -5.92 -61.43
CA LYS A 140 3.41 -7.35 -61.10
C LYS A 140 4.27 -7.69 -59.88
N GLU A 141 5.47 -7.14 -59.79
CA GLU A 141 6.35 -7.27 -58.63
C GLU A 141 5.74 -6.64 -57.36
N ALA A 142 5.19 -5.43 -57.47
CA ALA A 142 4.53 -4.75 -56.35
C ALA A 142 3.24 -5.47 -55.89
N LEU A 143 2.48 -6.04 -56.82
CA LEU A 143 1.29 -6.86 -56.51
C LEU A 143 1.67 -8.21 -55.89
N SER A 144 2.85 -8.75 -56.24
CA SER A 144 3.38 -9.97 -55.61
C SER A 144 3.97 -9.72 -54.22
N ALA A 145 4.27 -8.45 -53.89
CA ALA A 145 4.69 -8.02 -52.55
C ALA A 145 3.51 -7.75 -51.60
N VAL A 146 2.26 -7.92 -52.06
CA VAL A 146 1.08 -7.97 -51.18
C VAL A 146 1.18 -9.24 -50.33
N PRO A 147 0.99 -9.17 -49.00
CA PRO A 147 1.07 -10.35 -48.13
C PRO A 147 0.20 -11.46 -48.67
N SER A 148 0.75 -12.67 -48.75
CA SER A 148 -0.02 -13.83 -49.17
C SER A 148 -1.22 -14.05 -48.22
N PRO A 149 -2.28 -14.72 -48.68
CA PRO A 149 -3.42 -15.05 -47.82
C PRO A 149 -3.01 -15.78 -46.54
N GLU A 150 -1.95 -16.60 -46.58
CA GLU A 150 -1.48 -17.33 -45.39
C GLU A 150 -0.71 -16.45 -44.42
N GLU A 151 0.10 -15.51 -44.90
CA GLU A 151 0.73 -14.49 -44.03
C GLU A 151 -0.32 -13.62 -43.35
N THR A 152 -1.40 -13.28 -44.07
CA THR A 152 -2.52 -12.50 -43.50
C THR A 152 -3.26 -13.30 -42.42
N LYS A 153 -3.52 -14.60 -42.63
CA LYS A 153 -4.12 -15.46 -41.59
C LYS A 153 -3.21 -15.65 -40.39
N GLN A 154 -1.90 -15.79 -40.61
CA GLN A 154 -0.92 -15.89 -39.53
C GLN A 154 -0.86 -14.60 -38.70
N LEU A 155 -0.87 -13.44 -39.35
CA LEU A 155 -0.93 -12.15 -38.67
C LEU A 155 -2.20 -12.02 -37.82
N ALA A 156 -3.37 -12.35 -38.37
CA ALA A 156 -4.63 -12.33 -37.62
C ALA A 156 -4.60 -13.26 -36.39
N LYS A 157 -3.98 -14.43 -36.50
CA LYS A 157 -3.79 -15.35 -35.37
C LYS A 157 -2.83 -14.77 -34.31
N LEU A 158 -1.73 -14.15 -34.74
CA LEU A 158 -0.79 -13.49 -33.83
C LEU A 158 -1.43 -12.30 -33.11
N GLU A 159 -2.24 -11.50 -33.82
CA GLU A 159 -2.99 -10.39 -33.24
C GLU A 159 -4.02 -10.88 -32.20
N SER A 160 -4.74 -11.96 -32.50
CA SER A 160 -5.64 -12.62 -31.53
C SER A 160 -4.89 -13.08 -30.28
N ASN A 161 -3.80 -13.84 -30.46
CA ASN A 161 -2.99 -14.33 -29.34
C ASN A 161 -2.42 -13.18 -28.50
N LEU A 162 -2.02 -12.08 -29.14
CA LEU A 162 -1.49 -10.90 -28.46
C LEU A 162 -2.58 -10.18 -27.66
N SER A 163 -3.81 -10.14 -28.18
CA SER A 163 -4.98 -9.66 -27.42
C SER A 163 -5.24 -10.53 -26.19
N ASP A 164 -5.26 -11.85 -26.34
CA ASP A 164 -5.48 -12.80 -25.24
C ASP A 164 -4.41 -12.67 -24.15
N LEU A 165 -3.13 -12.59 -24.56
CA LEU A 165 -2.01 -12.38 -23.64
C LEU A 165 -2.08 -11.04 -22.90
N ARG A 166 -2.60 -9.98 -23.54
CA ARG A 166 -2.82 -8.68 -22.88
C ARG A 166 -3.94 -8.76 -21.85
N GLN A 167 -5.01 -9.49 -22.16
CA GLN A 167 -6.11 -9.70 -21.22
C GLN A 167 -5.66 -10.55 -20.03
N GLU A 168 -4.90 -11.62 -20.26
CA GLU A 168 -4.32 -12.44 -19.21
C GLU A 168 -3.38 -11.64 -18.30
N ASN A 169 -2.49 -10.83 -18.87
CA ASN A 169 -1.62 -9.94 -18.09
C ASN A 169 -2.40 -8.96 -17.22
N THR A 170 -3.51 -8.41 -17.74
CA THR A 170 -4.40 -7.52 -16.98
C THR A 170 -5.04 -8.27 -15.80
N ASN A 171 -5.52 -9.50 -16.04
CA ASN A 171 -6.11 -10.35 -15.02
C ASN A 171 -5.09 -10.74 -13.95
N LEU A 172 -3.88 -11.14 -14.34
CA LEU A 172 -2.79 -11.49 -13.43
C LEU A 172 -2.37 -10.30 -12.58
N LYS A 173 -2.27 -9.10 -13.18
CA LYS A 173 -1.98 -7.87 -12.43
C LYS A 173 -3.04 -7.59 -11.37
N GLY A 174 -4.33 -7.71 -11.72
CA GLY A 174 -5.42 -7.58 -10.76
C GLY A 174 -5.40 -8.63 -9.64
N ALA A 175 -5.03 -9.88 -9.97
CA ALA A 175 -4.86 -10.94 -8.98
C ALA A 175 -3.69 -10.65 -8.02
N ILE A 176 -2.57 -10.13 -8.54
CA ILE A 176 -1.41 -9.71 -7.73
C ILE A 176 -1.79 -8.56 -6.80
N ASP A 177 -2.51 -7.55 -7.30
CA ASP A 177 -2.96 -6.41 -6.48
C ASP A 177 -3.88 -6.88 -5.34
N LYS A 178 -4.82 -7.80 -5.65
CA LYS A 178 -5.71 -8.41 -4.66
C LYS A 178 -4.93 -9.23 -3.62
N ALA A 179 -4.01 -10.08 -4.06
CA ALA A 179 -3.18 -10.88 -3.16
C ALA A 179 -2.30 -10.00 -2.27
N THR A 180 -1.75 -8.91 -2.82
CA THR A 180 -0.96 -7.93 -2.07
C THR A 180 -1.79 -7.23 -1.00
N ALA A 181 -3.01 -6.82 -1.33
CA ALA A 181 -3.95 -6.23 -0.37
C ALA A 181 -4.33 -7.21 0.75
N GLN A 182 -4.58 -8.48 0.39
CA GLN A 182 -4.87 -9.54 1.37
C GLN A 182 -3.68 -9.83 2.29
N LEU A 183 -2.47 -9.90 1.77
CA LEU A 183 -1.25 -10.07 2.57
C LEU A 183 -1.04 -8.91 3.54
N LYS A 184 -1.28 -7.67 3.09
CA LYS A 184 -1.21 -6.48 3.96
C LYS A 184 -2.23 -6.56 5.09
N GLY A 185 -3.47 -6.97 4.79
CA GLY A 185 -4.52 -7.19 5.78
C GLY A 185 -4.17 -8.29 6.78
N ALA A 186 -3.65 -9.42 6.29
CA ALA A 186 -3.23 -10.54 7.14
C ALA A 186 -2.07 -10.15 8.07
N ASN A 187 -1.07 -9.42 7.57
CA ASN A 187 0.03 -8.92 8.40
C ASN A 187 -0.43 -7.94 9.47
N ALA A 188 -1.37 -7.04 9.15
CA ALA A 188 -1.98 -6.15 10.14
C ALA A 188 -2.74 -6.94 11.21
N GLY A 189 -3.49 -7.98 10.81
CA GLY A 189 -4.16 -8.90 11.73
C GLY A 189 -3.18 -9.62 12.65
N LEU A 190 -2.06 -10.12 12.11
CA LEU A 190 -1.01 -10.80 12.87
C LEU A 190 -0.32 -9.85 13.87
N ALA A 191 -0.01 -8.62 13.45
CA ALA A 191 0.55 -7.59 14.32
C ALA A 191 -0.40 -7.24 15.49
N LYS A 192 -1.71 -7.19 15.24
CA LYS A 192 -2.70 -6.97 16.29
C LYS A 192 -2.78 -8.16 17.26
N ALA A 193 -2.84 -9.39 16.73
CA ALA A 193 -2.91 -10.59 17.55
C ALA A 193 -1.65 -10.79 18.42
N THR A 194 -0.47 -10.46 17.89
CA THR A 194 0.79 -10.51 18.65
C THR A 194 0.80 -9.50 19.80
N ALA A 195 0.38 -8.25 19.56
CA ALA A 195 0.24 -7.24 20.61
C ALA A 195 -0.79 -7.63 21.69
N GLU A 196 -1.93 -8.22 21.29
CA GLU A 196 -2.93 -8.73 22.23
C GLU A 196 -2.40 -9.89 23.07
N ASN A 197 -1.61 -10.78 22.47
CA ASN A 197 -0.97 -11.90 23.17
C ASN A 197 0.11 -11.41 24.16
N GLU A 198 0.94 -10.43 23.79
CA GLU A 198 1.91 -9.82 24.70
C GLU A 198 1.22 -9.17 25.91
N LYS A 199 0.12 -8.44 25.67
CA LYS A 199 -0.69 -7.85 26.75
C LYS A 199 -1.30 -8.93 27.65
N ALA A 200 -1.79 -10.03 27.08
CA ALA A 200 -2.33 -11.16 27.84
C ALA A 200 -1.24 -11.83 28.70
N GLN A 201 -0.04 -12.01 28.15
CA GLN A 201 1.11 -12.56 28.89
C GLN A 201 1.56 -11.63 30.03
N ALA A 202 1.61 -10.31 29.80
CA ALA A 202 1.93 -9.35 30.86
C ALA A 202 0.88 -9.38 31.99
N ASN A 203 -0.40 -9.47 31.65
CA ASN A 203 -1.47 -9.62 32.63
C ASN A 203 -1.35 -10.94 33.40
N LEU A 204 -1.06 -12.05 32.72
CA LEU A 204 -0.86 -13.36 33.36
C LEU A 204 0.32 -13.32 34.34
N ALA A 205 1.45 -12.72 33.95
CA ALA A 205 2.62 -12.56 34.82
C ALA A 205 2.28 -11.73 36.06
N LYS A 206 1.50 -10.64 35.90
CA LYS A 206 1.03 -9.83 37.03
C LYS A 206 0.14 -10.64 37.98
N VAL A 207 -0.83 -11.37 37.45
CA VAL A 207 -1.73 -12.22 38.25
C VAL A 207 -0.94 -13.31 38.99
N GLN A 208 0.07 -13.91 38.35
CA GLN A 208 0.95 -14.88 38.99
C GLN A 208 1.77 -14.26 40.15
N ALA A 209 2.29 -13.03 39.96
CA ALA A 209 3.00 -12.32 41.01
C ALA A 209 2.09 -11.97 42.20
N ASP A 210 0.87 -11.52 41.92
CA ASP A 210 -0.13 -11.20 42.95
C ASP A 210 -0.60 -12.47 43.70
N ALA A 211 -0.77 -13.58 42.98
CA ALA A 211 -1.09 -14.88 43.58
C ALA A 211 0.06 -15.39 44.47
N LYS A 212 1.32 -15.22 44.05
CA LYS A 212 2.50 -15.56 44.87
C LYS A 212 2.56 -14.76 46.16
N LYS A 213 2.37 -13.43 46.09
CA LYS A 213 2.31 -12.56 47.28
C LYS A 213 1.18 -12.96 48.23
N THR A 214 0.01 -13.26 47.67
CA THR A 214 -1.15 -13.70 48.48
C THR A 214 -0.86 -15.02 49.19
N ARG A 215 -0.21 -15.95 48.51
CA ARG A 215 0.19 -17.24 49.09
C ARG A 215 1.23 -17.06 50.21
N GLU A 216 2.25 -16.24 50.00
CA GLU A 216 3.26 -15.91 51.01
C GLU A 216 2.63 -15.27 52.25
N ALA A 217 1.72 -14.31 52.07
CA ALA A 217 0.99 -13.68 53.16
C ALA A 217 0.10 -14.68 53.92
N PHE A 218 -0.56 -15.60 53.22
CA PHE A 218 -1.36 -16.65 53.84
C PHE A 218 -0.50 -17.64 54.63
N GLU A 219 0.65 -18.04 54.10
CA GLU A 219 1.61 -18.92 54.79
C GLU A 219 2.16 -18.24 56.04
N GLN A 220 2.50 -16.96 55.97
CA GLN A 220 2.93 -16.16 57.13
C GLN A 220 1.83 -16.07 58.19
N SER A 221 0.60 -15.73 57.81
CA SER A 221 -0.52 -15.66 58.75
C SER A 221 -0.79 -17.01 59.42
N GLN A 222 -0.68 -18.12 58.68
CA GLN A 222 -0.77 -19.46 59.27
C GLN A 222 0.33 -19.74 60.30
N GLN A 223 1.57 -19.32 60.03
CA GLN A 223 2.66 -19.47 60.99
C GLN A 223 2.43 -18.62 62.25
N GLU A 224 1.98 -17.37 62.07
CA GLU A 224 1.64 -16.47 63.18
C GLU A 224 0.53 -17.08 64.06
N VAL A 225 -0.55 -17.58 63.46
CA VAL A 225 -1.63 -18.27 64.19
C VAL A 225 -1.13 -19.49 64.95
N LYS A 226 -0.27 -20.33 64.34
CA LYS A 226 0.33 -21.49 65.01
C LYS A 226 1.18 -21.07 66.21
N SER A 227 2.03 -20.05 66.03
CA SER A 227 2.90 -19.53 67.09
C SER A 227 2.10 -18.89 68.23
N ALA A 228 1.07 -18.12 67.91
CA ALA A 228 0.18 -17.49 68.88
C ALA A 228 -0.58 -18.55 69.69
N LYS A 229 -1.05 -19.62 69.03
CA LYS A 229 -1.69 -20.76 69.71
C LYS A 229 -0.73 -21.48 70.65
N ALA A 230 0.52 -21.72 70.23
CA ALA A 230 1.54 -22.32 71.09
C ALA A 230 1.86 -21.44 72.31
N GLN A 231 1.99 -20.13 72.11
CA GLN A 231 2.20 -19.17 73.21
C GLN A 231 1.00 -19.11 74.16
N ALA A 232 -0.23 -19.11 73.64
CA ALA A 232 -1.44 -19.13 74.46
C ALA A 232 -1.50 -20.39 75.33
N ASN A 233 -1.24 -21.57 74.74
CA ASN A 233 -1.19 -22.82 75.47
C ASN A 233 -0.10 -22.82 76.54
N ASN A 234 1.11 -22.33 76.23
CA ASN A 234 2.20 -22.23 77.21
C ASN A 234 1.85 -21.27 78.38
N ARG A 235 1.23 -20.12 78.08
CA ARG A 235 0.76 -19.19 79.12
C ARG A 235 -0.33 -19.82 80.00
N GLN A 236 -1.24 -20.60 79.41
CA GLN A 236 -2.25 -21.33 80.15
C GLN A 236 -1.62 -22.41 81.04
N ALA A 237 -0.67 -23.19 80.51
CA ALA A 237 0.06 -24.20 81.27
C ALA A 237 0.76 -23.58 82.49
N LYS A 238 1.51 -22.49 82.32
CA LYS A 238 2.15 -21.77 83.43
C LYS A 238 1.17 -21.24 84.48
N ARG A 239 -0.01 -20.77 84.05
CA ARG A 239 -1.06 -20.32 84.98
C ARG A 239 -1.61 -21.50 85.79
N LEU A 240 -1.87 -22.64 85.15
CA LEU A 240 -2.33 -23.85 85.81
C LEU A 240 -1.27 -24.41 86.77
N GLU A 241 0.00 -24.44 86.37
CA GLU A 241 1.13 -24.82 87.24
C GLU A 241 1.21 -23.93 88.48
N LYS A 242 1.08 -22.60 88.30
CA LYS A 242 1.05 -21.67 89.43
C LYS A 242 -0.14 -21.92 90.35
N GLN A 243 -1.35 -22.09 89.80
CA GLN A 243 -2.54 -22.39 90.59
C GLN A 243 -2.40 -23.71 91.37
N LEU A 244 -1.77 -24.73 90.79
CA LEU A 244 -1.49 -25.98 91.49
C LEU A 244 -0.51 -25.78 92.65
N ALA A 245 0.56 -25.01 92.45
CA ALA A 245 1.52 -24.68 93.50
C ALA A 245 0.87 -23.88 94.64
N ASP A 246 0.12 -22.83 94.32
CA ASP A 246 -0.60 -22.00 95.30
C ASP A 246 -1.61 -22.85 96.10
N ASN A 247 -2.33 -23.77 95.42
CA ASN A 247 -3.26 -24.68 96.09
C ASN A 247 -2.53 -25.70 96.98
N GLN A 248 -1.40 -26.25 96.54
CA GLN A 248 -0.57 -27.16 97.35
C GLN A 248 -0.08 -26.48 98.63
N GLU A 249 0.42 -25.25 98.52
CA GLU A 249 0.85 -24.45 99.68
C GLU A 249 -0.32 -24.20 100.65
N SER A 250 -1.49 -23.84 100.11
CA SER A 250 -2.70 -23.65 100.92
C SER A 250 -3.12 -24.93 101.64
N LEU A 251 -3.03 -26.08 100.97
CA LEU A 251 -3.37 -27.38 101.53
C LEU A 251 -2.43 -27.71 102.69
N GLU A 252 -1.10 -27.60 102.50
CA GLU A 252 -0.12 -27.81 103.57
C GLU A 252 -0.38 -26.91 104.78
N LYS A 253 -0.75 -25.65 104.55
CA LYS A 253 -1.11 -24.73 105.64
C LYS A 253 -2.35 -25.20 106.39
N THR A 254 -3.41 -25.57 105.68
CA THR A 254 -4.64 -26.09 106.31
C THR A 254 -4.41 -27.40 107.05
N GLU A 255 -3.54 -28.28 106.56
CA GLU A 255 -3.16 -29.53 107.23
C GLU A 255 -2.39 -29.25 108.53
N LYS A 256 -1.46 -28.29 108.51
CA LYS A 256 -0.74 -27.84 109.72
C LYS A 256 -1.71 -27.24 110.75
N GLU A 257 -2.62 -26.38 110.32
CA GLU A 257 -3.67 -25.81 111.18
C GLU A 257 -4.56 -26.91 111.77
N LEU A 258 -5.01 -27.87 110.96
CA LEU A 258 -5.82 -29.01 111.41
C LEU A 258 -5.07 -29.89 112.42
N ALA A 259 -3.78 -30.15 112.20
CA ALA A 259 -2.93 -30.89 113.15
C ALA A 259 -2.77 -30.12 114.48
N SER A 260 -2.62 -28.80 114.42
CA SER A 260 -2.56 -27.95 115.61
C SER A 260 -3.88 -27.99 116.39
N LEU A 261 -5.02 -27.86 115.70
CA LEU A 261 -6.36 -27.95 116.29
C LEU A 261 -6.63 -29.32 116.91
N LYS A 262 -6.17 -30.40 116.27
CA LYS A 262 -6.28 -31.75 116.83
C LYS A 262 -5.48 -31.89 118.12
N THR A 263 -4.30 -31.28 118.18
CA THR A 263 -3.46 -31.27 119.39
C THR A 263 -4.10 -30.45 120.51
N THR A 264 -4.59 -29.24 120.22
CA THR A 264 -5.27 -28.42 121.22
C THR A 264 -6.56 -29.08 121.71
N ASN A 265 -7.34 -29.70 120.82
CA ASN A 265 -8.56 -30.40 121.22
C ASN A 265 -8.25 -31.60 122.15
N LYS A 266 -7.19 -32.38 121.87
CA LYS A 266 -6.72 -33.43 122.81
C LYS A 266 -6.29 -32.86 124.17
N SER A 267 -5.65 -31.70 124.19
CA SER A 267 -5.27 -31.01 125.44
C SER A 267 -6.51 -30.60 126.22
N LEU A 268 -7.48 -29.96 125.57
CA LEU A 268 -8.74 -29.55 126.16
C LEU A 268 -9.57 -30.74 126.66
N GLU A 269 -9.63 -31.85 125.92
CA GLU A 269 -10.26 -33.10 126.38
C GLU A 269 -9.60 -33.62 127.67
N SER A 270 -8.27 -33.57 127.74
CA SER A 270 -7.50 -33.99 128.92
C SER A 270 -7.76 -33.06 130.12
N GLU A 271 -7.75 -31.75 129.89
CA GLU A 271 -8.10 -30.73 130.89
C GLU A 271 -9.53 -30.94 131.41
N LEU A 272 -10.53 -31.08 130.52
CA LEU A 272 -11.92 -31.34 130.89
C LEU A 272 -12.06 -32.62 131.73
N LYS A 273 -11.35 -33.69 131.37
CA LYS A 273 -11.35 -34.93 132.15
C LYS A 273 -10.76 -34.74 133.55
N SER A 274 -9.66 -33.99 133.67
CA SER A 274 -9.02 -33.67 134.94
C SER A 274 -9.92 -32.78 135.82
N PHE A 275 -10.56 -31.76 135.25
CA PHE A 275 -11.49 -30.88 135.92
C PHE A 275 -12.69 -31.65 136.47
N ARG A 276 -13.30 -32.53 135.65
CA ARG A 276 -14.37 -33.42 136.09
C ARG A 276 -13.94 -34.33 137.23
N LYS A 277 -12.72 -34.90 137.18
CA LYS A 277 -12.18 -35.74 138.26
C LYS A 277 -11.98 -34.94 139.55
N GLY A 278 -11.37 -33.77 139.49
CA GLY A 278 -11.18 -32.91 140.66
C GLY A 278 -12.49 -32.45 141.29
N ASN A 279 -13.52 -32.17 140.47
CA ASN A 279 -14.85 -31.86 140.99
C ASN A 279 -15.50 -33.07 141.68
N ARG A 280 -15.31 -34.28 141.14
CA ARG A 280 -15.77 -35.54 141.75
C ARG A 280 -15.06 -35.83 143.07
N GLU A 281 -13.76 -35.57 143.16
CA GLU A 281 -12.97 -35.71 144.40
C GLU A 281 -13.47 -34.73 145.47
N LYS A 282 -13.75 -33.46 145.11
CA LYS A 282 -14.37 -32.50 146.04
C LYS A 282 -15.74 -32.95 146.52
N GLU A 283 -16.59 -33.45 145.63
CA GLU A 283 -17.92 -33.95 146.00
C GLU A 283 -17.83 -35.12 146.99
N LEU A 284 -16.96 -36.10 146.73
CA LEU A 284 -16.68 -37.21 147.65
C LEU A 284 -16.07 -36.75 148.98
N GLN A 285 -15.21 -35.73 148.98
CA GLN A 285 -14.61 -35.20 150.20
C GLN A 285 -15.64 -34.46 151.06
N THR A 286 -16.58 -33.77 150.43
CA THR A 286 -17.72 -33.13 151.12
C THR A 286 -18.70 -34.17 151.69
N GLU A 287 -18.79 -35.35 151.07
CA GLU A 287 -19.63 -36.48 151.51
C GLU A 287 -18.99 -37.34 152.62
N VAL A 288 -17.66 -37.29 152.78
CA VAL A 288 -16.92 -37.94 153.87
C VAL A 288 -16.76 -37.04 155.11
N GLU A 289 -16.84 -35.72 154.93
CA GLU A 289 -16.80 -34.72 156.02
C GLU A 289 -18.19 -34.38 156.61
N ALA A 290 -19.26 -35.01 156.09
CA ALA A 290 -20.64 -34.92 156.58
C ALA A 290 -21.04 -36.18 157.35
#